data_AF-A0A6H0SD95-F1
#
_entry.id   AF-A0A6H0SD95-F1
#
_cell.length_a   1.000
_cell.length_b   1.000
_cell.length_c   1.000
_cell.angle_alpha   90.00
_cell.angle_beta   90.00
_cell.angle_gamma   90.00
#
_symmetry.space_group_name_H-M   'P 1'
#
loop_
_entity.id
_entity.type
_entity.pdbx_description
1 polymer ?
#
loop_
_entity_poly.entity_id
_entity_poly.type
_entity_poly.pdbx_seq_one_letter_code
_entity_poly.pdbx_strand_id
1 'polypeptide(L)'
;MTEFLNTLNGYIWSNGLVYLCLAAGVYFSIRSRFVQVRQFKEMIRLMLKGEKSPSGVSSFQALTMSLAGRVGTGNIAGVATAIAFGGPGALFWMWAVAFLGASTSFVECTLGQIYKTRDTLTGEYRGGPAYYLSRAMAHTKAAPLFKVYGLVFAAVTVLACGVLLPSVQSNSMASAMNQSWGVSKWVVAVCTVILLAFVIIGGVKRIAAFASIVVPFMAVVYIVLAMIIVFANADALPGMLKLIFESAFGLDAGFGAIVGAAVMWGVKRGIYSNEAGQGTGPHAAAAAEVSHPAKQGLVQAFAVYVDTLFICSATGFLILSTGAYRVYEGESDTGAVLAEGGALGADAEVGPSFVQTGFDTLWQGGGSSFVAVSLAFFCLTTIIAYYYMAETNLRFLLGKAATIKVPVIRGTVGGDATLVLQAVILGSVVSGAVSTATEAWTLGDIGVGLMAWLNIIGILILQQPAYKALRDYERQKKEGLDPIFDPTALGIVGATFWETRDPLTGKERVPETSRS
;
A
#
# COMPACT_ATOMS: atom_id res chain seq x y z
N MET A 1 -12.55 -12.06 22.81
CA MET A 1 -12.14 -11.86 21.40
C MET A 1 -11.07 -10.79 21.30
N THR A 2 -11.28 -9.60 21.86
CA THR A 2 -10.33 -8.48 21.85
C THR A 2 -8.96 -8.82 22.45
N GLU A 3 -8.91 -9.52 23.59
CA GLU A 3 -7.65 -9.94 24.22
C GLU A 3 -6.83 -10.88 23.30
N PHE A 4 -7.48 -11.90 22.73
CA PHE A 4 -6.84 -12.80 21.77
C PHE A 4 -6.29 -12.07 20.53
N LEU A 5 -7.07 -11.13 19.98
CA LEU A 5 -6.63 -10.32 18.84
C LEU A 5 -5.42 -9.43 19.20
N ASN A 6 -5.43 -8.83 20.39
CA ASN A 6 -4.32 -8.00 20.86
C ASN A 6 -3.05 -8.84 21.11
N THR A 7 -3.17 -10.04 21.69
CA THR A 7 -2.05 -10.97 21.86
C THR A 7 -1.46 -11.39 20.51
N LEU A 8 -2.32 -11.77 19.55
CA LEU A 8 -1.88 -12.14 18.21
C LEU A 8 -1.18 -10.98 17.50
N ASN A 9 -1.75 -9.78 17.60
CA ASN A 9 -1.17 -8.56 17.04
C ASN A 9 0.20 -8.26 17.66
N GLY A 10 0.36 -8.43 18.97
CA GLY A 10 1.64 -8.26 19.67
C GLY A 10 2.72 -9.24 19.22
N TYR A 11 2.35 -10.48 18.88
CA TYR A 11 3.30 -11.43 18.28
C TYR A 11 3.71 -11.03 16.85
N ILE A 12 2.75 -10.61 16.04
CA ILE A 12 2.97 -10.22 14.65
C ILE A 12 3.82 -8.95 14.57
N TRP A 13 3.42 -7.89 15.27
CA TRP A 13 4.12 -6.61 15.39
C TRP A 13 5.13 -6.58 16.53
N SER A 14 5.75 -7.74 16.79
CA SER A 14 6.89 -7.79 17.68
C SER A 14 8.06 -6.97 17.13
N ASN A 15 9.02 -6.64 17.99
CA ASN A 15 10.28 -5.99 17.60
C ASN A 15 10.98 -6.71 16.44
N GLY A 16 10.76 -8.03 16.29
CA GLY A 16 11.27 -8.81 15.18
C GLY A 16 10.81 -8.31 13.80
N LEU A 17 9.51 -7.99 13.64
CA LEU A 17 9.00 -7.48 12.36
C LEU A 17 9.52 -6.06 12.09
N VAL A 18 9.54 -5.20 13.12
CA VAL A 18 10.05 -3.83 13.03
C VAL A 18 11.50 -3.84 12.54
N TYR A 19 12.36 -4.65 13.16
CA TYR A 19 13.75 -4.80 12.75
C TYR A 19 13.89 -5.45 11.37
N LEU A 20 13.07 -6.45 11.04
CA LEU A 20 13.09 -7.07 9.72
C LEU A 20 12.81 -6.04 8.61
N CYS A 21 11.83 -5.15 8.82
CA CYS A 21 11.47 -4.13 7.83
C CYS A 21 12.60 -3.12 7.60
N LEU A 22 13.18 -2.59 8.69
CA LEU A 22 14.30 -1.66 8.62
C LEU A 22 15.55 -2.34 8.02
N ALA A 23 15.91 -3.53 8.51
CA ALA A 23 17.08 -4.27 8.05
C ALA A 23 16.96 -4.69 6.58
N ALA A 24 15.79 -5.15 6.14
CA ALA A 24 15.54 -5.46 4.74
C ALA A 24 15.66 -4.22 3.85
N GLY A 25 15.11 -3.08 4.27
CA GLY A 25 15.23 -1.82 3.55
C GLY A 25 16.69 -1.33 3.44
N VAL A 26 17.48 -1.42 4.51
CA VAL A 26 18.93 -1.14 4.48
C VAL A 26 19.65 -2.10 3.53
N TYR A 27 19.35 -3.39 3.65
CA TYR A 27 19.95 -4.43 2.83
C TYR A 27 19.68 -4.20 1.33
N PHE A 28 18.42 -3.99 0.94
CA PHE A 28 18.05 -3.72 -0.45
C PHE A 28 18.61 -2.38 -0.95
N SER A 29 18.70 -1.36 -0.09
CA SER A 29 19.37 -0.10 -0.43
C SER A 29 20.83 -0.33 -0.80
N ILE A 30 21.59 -1.03 0.05
CA ILE A 30 23.02 -1.30 -0.21
C ILE A 30 23.20 -2.18 -1.45
N ARG A 31 22.44 -3.29 -1.54
CA ARG A 31 22.60 -4.27 -2.63
C ARG A 31 22.19 -3.73 -4.01
N SER A 32 21.22 -2.82 -4.05
CA SER A 32 20.81 -2.11 -5.27
C SER A 32 21.69 -0.91 -5.62
N ARG A 33 22.67 -0.57 -4.77
CA ARG A 33 23.54 0.63 -4.86
C ARG A 33 22.70 1.91 -4.78
N PHE A 34 21.91 2.00 -3.71
CA PHE A 34 20.97 3.07 -3.39
C PHE A 34 20.11 3.46 -4.60
N VAL A 35 19.43 2.46 -5.20
CA VAL A 35 18.61 2.66 -6.41
C VAL A 35 17.58 3.79 -6.21
N GLN A 36 17.05 3.90 -5.01
CA GLN A 36 16.03 4.87 -4.63
C GLN A 36 16.54 6.32 -4.68
N VAL A 37 17.84 6.52 -4.50
CA VAL A 37 18.50 7.83 -4.67
C VAL A 37 19.00 7.99 -6.11
N ARG A 38 19.77 7.01 -6.59
CA ARG A 38 20.48 7.08 -7.87
C ARG A 38 19.57 7.15 -9.09
N GLN A 39 18.40 6.50 -9.03
CA GLN A 39 17.41 6.48 -10.11
C GLN A 39 16.26 7.46 -9.87
N PHE A 40 16.33 8.38 -8.89
CA PHE A 40 15.24 9.31 -8.58
C PHE A 40 14.74 10.10 -9.81
N LYS A 41 15.67 10.68 -10.59
CA LYS A 41 15.34 11.39 -11.84
C LYS A 41 14.65 10.50 -12.86
N GLU A 42 15.05 9.22 -12.90
CA GLU A 42 14.48 8.25 -13.81
C GLU A 42 13.07 7.83 -13.41
N MET A 43 12.81 7.70 -12.11
CA MET A 43 11.47 7.42 -11.60
C MET A 43 10.48 8.51 -12.06
N ILE A 44 10.84 9.79 -11.90
CA ILE A 44 10.03 10.93 -12.36
C ILE A 44 9.81 10.88 -13.87
N ARG A 45 10.87 10.63 -14.66
CA ARG A 45 10.78 10.53 -16.12
C ARG A 45 9.76 9.46 -16.55
N LEU A 46 9.82 8.29 -15.92
CA LEU A 46 8.96 7.15 -16.26
C LEU A 46 7.49 7.39 -15.91
N MET A 47 7.23 8.11 -14.81
CA MET A 47 5.87 8.48 -14.44
C MET A 47 5.22 9.45 -15.45
N LEU A 48 5.99 10.41 -15.96
CA LEU A 48 5.48 11.43 -16.89
C LEU A 48 5.29 10.92 -18.32
N LYS A 49 6.08 9.93 -18.76
CA LYS A 49 6.10 9.44 -20.16
C LYS A 49 5.16 8.25 -20.46
N GLY A 50 4.17 7.97 -19.61
CA GLY A 50 3.39 6.72 -19.59
C GLY A 50 3.10 6.04 -20.95
N GLU A 51 3.37 4.73 -21.03
CA GLU A 51 3.12 3.88 -22.20
C GLU A 51 1.63 3.47 -22.28
N LYS A 52 1.03 3.48 -23.47
CA LYS A 52 -0.36 3.02 -23.71
C LYS A 52 -0.39 1.48 -23.81
N SER A 53 -1.47 0.85 -23.34
CA SER A 53 -1.63 -0.61 -23.36
C SER A 53 -2.98 -1.05 -23.94
N PRO A 54 -3.02 -2.04 -24.86
CA PRO A 54 -4.26 -2.66 -25.35
C PRO A 54 -4.79 -3.81 -24.47
N SER A 55 -3.92 -4.52 -23.75
CA SER A 55 -4.24 -5.78 -23.03
C SER A 55 -4.10 -5.70 -21.51
N GLY A 56 -3.36 -4.72 -21.00
CA GLY A 56 -3.20 -4.43 -19.57
C GLY A 56 -3.57 -2.98 -19.24
N VAL A 57 -3.05 -2.46 -18.13
CA VAL A 57 -3.19 -1.04 -17.80
C VAL A 57 -1.91 -0.28 -18.19
N SER A 58 -2.05 1.01 -18.49
CA SER A 58 -0.87 1.87 -18.72
C SER A 58 -0.02 2.00 -17.44
N SER A 59 1.24 2.40 -17.59
CA SER A 59 2.13 2.66 -16.44
C SER A 59 1.55 3.67 -15.45
N PHE A 60 0.89 4.71 -15.96
CA PHE A 60 0.24 5.71 -15.11
C PHE A 60 -0.98 5.13 -14.38
N GLN A 61 -1.82 4.35 -15.09
CA GLN A 61 -2.96 3.68 -14.45
C GLN A 61 -2.50 2.71 -13.36
N ALA A 62 -1.45 1.92 -13.61
CA ALA A 62 -0.86 1.04 -12.61
C ALA A 62 -0.32 1.80 -11.39
N LEU A 63 0.33 2.94 -11.60
CA LEU A 63 0.74 3.84 -10.54
C LEU A 63 -0.47 4.31 -9.73
N THR A 64 -1.50 4.84 -10.38
CA THR A 64 -2.70 5.35 -9.69
C THR A 64 -3.49 4.25 -8.98
N MET A 65 -3.53 3.03 -9.54
CA MET A 65 -4.10 1.87 -8.86
C MET A 65 -3.30 1.48 -7.62
N SER A 66 -1.97 1.57 -7.69
CA SER A 66 -1.15 1.30 -6.51
C SER A 66 -1.26 2.40 -5.47
N LEU A 67 -1.32 3.66 -5.89
CA LEU A 67 -1.55 4.79 -5.00
C LEU A 67 -2.96 4.76 -4.39
N ALA A 68 -3.97 4.23 -5.08
CA ALA A 68 -5.31 4.01 -4.49
C ALA A 68 -5.23 3.15 -3.21
N GLY A 69 -4.40 2.09 -3.23
CA GLY A 69 -4.19 1.22 -2.05
C GLY A 69 -3.39 1.86 -0.93
N ARG A 70 -2.44 2.74 -1.27
CA ARG A 70 -1.54 3.41 -0.30
C ARG A 70 -2.17 4.64 0.33
N VAL A 71 -2.84 5.46 -0.48
CA VAL A 71 -3.44 6.73 -0.09
C VAL A 71 -4.83 6.50 0.51
N GLY A 72 -4.83 6.19 1.81
CA GLY A 72 -6.00 5.78 2.58
C GLY A 72 -6.06 6.42 3.96
N THR A 73 -6.78 5.77 4.88
CA THR A 73 -6.82 6.19 6.29
C THR A 73 -5.44 6.19 6.96
N GLY A 74 -4.50 5.38 6.48
CA GLY A 74 -3.11 5.35 6.97
C GLY A 74 -2.41 6.71 6.92
N ASN A 75 -2.66 7.50 5.87
CA ASN A 75 -2.02 8.81 5.69
C ASN A 75 -2.64 9.93 6.53
N ILE A 76 -3.86 9.71 7.02
CA ILE A 76 -4.65 10.70 7.77
C ILE A 76 -4.68 10.26 9.23
N ALA A 77 -5.52 9.29 9.54
CA ALA A 77 -5.68 8.76 10.89
C ALA A 77 -4.44 8.00 11.35
N GLY A 78 -3.78 7.24 10.46
CA GLY A 78 -2.60 6.46 10.84
C GLY A 78 -1.42 7.34 11.27
N VAL A 79 -1.21 8.49 10.62
CA VAL A 79 -0.22 9.50 11.04
C VAL A 79 -0.59 10.11 12.39
N ALA A 80 -1.86 10.45 12.59
CA ALA A 80 -2.35 10.97 13.87
C ALA A 80 -2.14 9.94 15.00
N THR A 81 -2.46 8.67 14.77
CA THR A 81 -2.21 7.58 15.71
C THR A 81 -0.72 7.38 15.98
N ALA A 82 0.14 7.50 14.97
CA ALA A 82 1.58 7.41 15.15
C ALA A 82 2.11 8.52 16.08
N ILE A 83 1.63 9.75 15.90
CA ILE A 83 1.98 10.89 16.77
C ILE A 83 1.40 10.70 18.17
N ALA A 84 0.16 10.21 18.28
CA ALA A 84 -0.51 10.03 19.58
C ALA A 84 0.18 9.00 20.47
N PHE A 85 0.68 7.89 19.90
CA PHE A 85 1.25 6.79 20.68
C PHE A 85 2.78 6.67 20.58
N GLY A 86 3.40 7.28 19.57
CA GLY A 86 4.86 7.31 19.41
C GLY A 86 5.47 8.72 19.52
N GLY A 87 4.66 9.75 19.76
CA GLY A 87 5.10 11.15 19.78
C GLY A 87 5.51 11.68 18.39
N PRO A 88 5.96 12.95 18.32
CA PRO A 88 6.41 13.57 17.07
C PRO A 88 7.54 12.81 16.36
N GLY A 89 8.38 12.09 17.13
CA GLY A 89 9.48 11.28 16.62
C GLY A 89 9.04 10.11 15.73
N ALA A 90 7.80 9.63 15.86
CA ALA A 90 7.26 8.59 14.98
C ALA A 90 7.25 9.02 13.51
N LEU A 91 7.05 10.31 13.24
CA LEU A 91 7.02 10.84 11.87
C LEU A 91 8.39 10.70 11.17
N PHE A 92 9.49 10.88 11.91
CA PHE A 92 10.84 10.61 11.39
C PHE A 92 11.00 9.14 10.99
N TRP A 93 10.52 8.21 11.84
CA TRP A 93 10.61 6.78 11.55
C TRP A 93 9.71 6.35 10.40
N MET A 94 8.57 7.01 10.18
CA MET A 94 7.79 6.86 8.94
C MET A 94 8.61 7.25 7.71
N TRP A 95 9.34 8.38 7.75
CA TRP A 95 10.21 8.79 6.65
C TRP A 95 11.37 7.82 6.42
N ALA A 96 12.00 7.33 7.49
CA ALA A 96 13.08 6.36 7.40
C ALA A 96 12.61 5.07 6.71
N VAL A 97 11.43 4.56 7.09
CA VAL A 97 10.84 3.39 6.43
C VAL A 97 10.47 3.68 4.98
N ALA A 98 9.92 4.85 4.65
CA ALA A 98 9.63 5.18 3.25
C ALA A 98 10.89 5.28 2.40
N PHE A 99 11.94 5.93 2.92
CA PHE A 99 13.22 6.05 2.26
C PHE A 99 13.86 4.69 1.96
N LEU A 100 13.95 3.83 2.98
CA LEU A 100 14.52 2.49 2.83
C LEU A 100 13.60 1.57 2.03
N GLY A 101 12.30 1.66 2.27
CA GLY A 101 11.23 0.88 1.66
C GLY A 101 11.08 1.12 0.17
N ALA A 102 11.45 2.29 -0.36
CA ALA A 102 11.47 2.51 -1.82
C ALA A 102 12.38 1.49 -2.55
N SER A 103 13.50 1.08 -1.94
CA SER A 103 14.36 0.04 -2.49
C SER A 103 13.73 -1.36 -2.41
N THR A 104 13.03 -1.66 -1.31
CA THR A 104 12.23 -2.88 -1.14
C THR A 104 11.12 -2.95 -2.18
N SER A 105 10.39 -1.84 -2.38
CA SER A 105 9.29 -1.72 -3.34
C SER A 105 9.77 -1.93 -4.77
N PHE A 106 10.95 -1.41 -5.13
CA PHE A 106 11.59 -1.70 -6.40
C PHE A 106 11.74 -3.21 -6.63
N VAL A 107 12.27 -3.94 -5.65
CA VAL A 107 12.54 -5.39 -5.76
C VAL A 107 11.23 -6.17 -5.92
N GLU A 108 10.28 -6.00 -5.02
CA GLU A 108 9.01 -6.75 -5.05
C GLU A 108 8.19 -6.45 -6.31
N CYS A 109 8.15 -5.19 -6.76
CA CYS A 109 7.38 -4.80 -7.95
C CYS A 109 8.05 -5.28 -9.24
N THR A 110 9.39 -5.27 -9.28
CA THR A 110 10.15 -5.86 -10.40
C THR A 110 9.91 -7.37 -10.48
N LEU A 111 9.92 -8.09 -9.34
CA LEU A 111 9.57 -9.51 -9.31
C LEU A 111 8.12 -9.76 -9.74
N GLY A 112 7.18 -8.93 -9.27
CA GLY A 112 5.77 -8.99 -9.69
C GLY A 112 5.62 -8.88 -11.21
N GLN A 113 6.39 -8.02 -11.85
CA GLN A 113 6.43 -7.87 -13.31
C GLN A 113 7.12 -9.02 -14.05
N ILE A 114 8.24 -9.54 -13.53
CA ILE A 114 8.96 -10.66 -14.14
C ILE A 114 8.07 -11.91 -14.18
N TYR A 115 7.34 -12.19 -13.09
CA TYR A 115 6.58 -13.42 -12.90
C TYR A 115 5.06 -13.27 -13.10
N LYS A 116 4.62 -12.18 -13.75
CA LYS A 116 3.21 -11.98 -14.11
C LYS A 116 2.71 -13.00 -15.13
N THR A 117 1.40 -13.10 -15.25
CA THR A 117 0.71 -13.99 -16.20
C THR A 117 -0.55 -13.36 -16.75
N ARG A 118 -1.09 -13.96 -17.82
CA ARG A 118 -2.46 -13.69 -18.26
C ARG A 118 -3.44 -14.57 -17.49
N ASP A 119 -4.46 -13.94 -16.94
CA ASP A 119 -5.58 -14.60 -16.31
C ASP A 119 -6.40 -15.37 -17.36
N THR A 120 -6.73 -16.63 -17.08
CA THR A 120 -7.43 -17.50 -18.04
C THR A 120 -8.90 -17.19 -18.21
N LEU A 121 -9.50 -16.43 -17.28
CA LEU A 121 -10.92 -16.06 -17.34
C LEU A 121 -11.14 -14.71 -18.02
N THR A 122 -10.29 -13.74 -17.70
CA THR A 122 -10.46 -12.34 -18.13
C THR A 122 -9.47 -11.94 -19.23
N GLY A 123 -8.37 -12.67 -19.40
CA GLY A 123 -7.27 -12.32 -20.32
C GLY A 123 -6.35 -11.20 -19.84
N GLU A 124 -6.68 -10.58 -18.69
CA GLU A 124 -5.95 -9.47 -18.08
C GLU A 124 -4.64 -9.94 -17.41
N TYR A 125 -3.68 -9.04 -17.22
CA TYR A 125 -2.45 -9.37 -16.50
C TYR A 125 -2.68 -9.45 -15.00
N ARG A 126 -2.13 -10.51 -14.39
CA ARG A 126 -2.10 -10.73 -12.95
C ARG A 126 -0.73 -11.17 -12.51
N GLY A 127 -0.30 -10.67 -11.37
CA GLY A 127 0.96 -11.01 -10.74
C GLY A 127 0.96 -10.52 -9.28
N GLY A 128 2.11 -10.65 -8.63
CA GLY A 128 2.26 -10.34 -7.21
C GLY A 128 3.05 -11.42 -6.49
N PRO A 129 3.12 -11.38 -5.15
CA PRO A 129 4.01 -12.25 -4.41
C PRO A 129 3.70 -13.73 -4.54
N ALA A 130 2.43 -14.12 -4.52
CA ALA A 130 2.04 -15.51 -4.78
C ALA A 130 2.63 -16.06 -6.10
N TYR A 131 2.70 -15.22 -7.13
CA TYR A 131 3.21 -15.59 -8.45
C TYR A 131 4.74 -15.72 -8.46
N TYR A 132 5.49 -14.73 -7.95
CA TYR A 132 6.96 -14.86 -7.94
C TYR A 132 7.44 -15.89 -6.92
N LEU A 133 6.77 -16.04 -5.78
CA LEU A 133 7.09 -17.05 -4.78
C LEU A 133 6.97 -18.45 -5.38
N SER A 134 5.90 -18.73 -6.13
CA SER A 134 5.69 -20.05 -6.72
C SER A 134 6.51 -20.35 -7.98
N ARG A 135 6.95 -19.31 -8.72
CA ARG A 135 7.56 -19.48 -10.05
C ARG A 135 9.07 -19.30 -10.08
N ALA A 136 9.62 -18.39 -9.27
CA ALA A 136 11.05 -18.05 -9.35
C ALA A 136 11.96 -19.26 -9.09
N MET A 137 11.53 -20.17 -8.20
CA MET A 137 12.29 -21.35 -7.79
C MET A 137 11.83 -22.64 -8.47
N ALA A 138 10.98 -22.57 -9.50
CA ALA A 138 10.36 -23.74 -10.12
C ALA A 138 11.38 -24.72 -10.75
N HIS A 139 12.58 -24.25 -11.06
CA HIS A 139 13.69 -25.04 -11.63
C HIS A 139 14.62 -25.65 -10.58
N THR A 140 14.35 -25.43 -9.29
CA THR A 140 15.21 -25.86 -8.18
C THR A 140 14.54 -26.95 -7.35
N LYS A 141 15.31 -27.62 -6.48
CA LYS A 141 14.77 -28.58 -5.51
C LYS A 141 13.81 -27.95 -4.49
N ALA A 142 13.84 -26.62 -4.32
CA ALA A 142 12.96 -25.89 -3.42
C ALA A 142 11.58 -25.58 -4.03
N ALA A 143 11.34 -25.93 -5.30
CA ALA A 143 10.08 -25.70 -6.00
C ALA A 143 8.81 -26.10 -5.21
N PRO A 144 8.67 -27.29 -4.59
CA PRO A 144 7.46 -27.65 -3.86
C PRO A 144 7.23 -26.75 -2.64
N LEU A 145 8.29 -26.44 -1.89
CA LEU A 145 8.22 -25.55 -0.72
C LEU A 145 7.75 -24.14 -1.13
N PHE A 146 8.35 -23.59 -2.18
CA PHE A 146 8.02 -22.25 -2.66
C PHE A 146 6.63 -22.15 -3.32
N LYS A 147 6.12 -23.24 -3.90
CA LYS A 147 4.72 -23.34 -4.33
C LYS A 147 3.76 -23.25 -3.14
N VAL A 148 4.02 -24.00 -2.07
CA VAL A 148 3.21 -23.92 -0.84
C VAL A 148 3.30 -22.53 -0.23
N TYR A 149 4.50 -21.95 -0.20
CA TYR A 149 4.70 -20.59 0.32
C TYR A 149 3.90 -19.53 -0.47
N GLY A 150 3.88 -19.64 -1.80
CA GLY A 150 3.04 -18.80 -2.65
C GLY A 150 1.53 -18.98 -2.40
N LEU A 151 1.07 -20.21 -2.15
CA LEU A 151 -0.33 -20.50 -1.78
C LEU A 151 -0.69 -19.91 -0.42
N VAL A 152 0.21 -20.03 0.57
CA VAL A 152 0.02 -19.42 1.91
C VAL A 152 -0.06 -17.89 1.78
N PHE A 153 0.86 -17.27 1.03
CA PHE A 153 0.80 -15.83 0.78
C PHE A 153 -0.53 -15.42 0.13
N ALA A 154 -0.99 -16.19 -0.87
CA ALA A 154 -2.25 -15.90 -1.55
C ALA A 154 -3.45 -15.99 -0.59
N ALA A 155 -3.53 -17.04 0.23
CA ALA A 155 -4.58 -17.20 1.23
C ALA A 155 -4.58 -16.06 2.27
N VAL A 156 -3.39 -15.70 2.78
CA VAL A 156 -3.22 -14.57 3.71
C VAL A 156 -3.64 -13.26 3.05
N THR A 157 -3.31 -13.04 1.77
CA THR A 157 -3.70 -11.82 1.06
C THR A 157 -5.21 -11.74 0.84
N VAL A 158 -5.86 -12.86 0.51
CA VAL A 158 -7.33 -12.92 0.42
C VAL A 158 -7.97 -12.60 1.76
N LEU A 159 -7.45 -13.14 2.87
CA LEU A 159 -7.93 -12.81 4.21
C LEU A 159 -7.68 -11.33 4.57
N ALA A 160 -6.44 -10.86 4.41
CA ALA A 160 -6.02 -9.52 4.79
C ALA A 160 -6.74 -8.46 3.97
N CYS A 161 -6.64 -8.50 2.64
CA CYS A 161 -7.25 -7.50 1.75
C CYS A 161 -8.76 -7.73 1.58
N GLY A 162 -9.25 -8.96 1.70
CA GLY A 162 -10.67 -9.27 1.54
C GLY A 162 -11.51 -9.07 2.80
N VAL A 163 -10.91 -9.14 3.99
CA VAL A 163 -11.67 -9.15 5.26
C VAL A 163 -11.11 -8.17 6.28
N LEU A 164 -9.80 -8.14 6.49
CA LEU A 164 -9.23 -7.42 7.63
C LEU A 164 -9.05 -5.92 7.35
N LEU A 165 -8.37 -5.59 6.25
CA LEU A 165 -8.00 -4.21 5.90
C LEU A 165 -9.16 -3.31 5.47
N PRO A 166 -10.22 -3.79 4.75
CA PRO A 166 -11.36 -2.94 4.41
C PRO A 166 -12.03 -2.34 5.64
N SER A 167 -12.00 -3.05 6.78
CA SER A 167 -12.65 -2.63 8.02
C SER A 167 -12.09 -1.30 8.57
N VAL A 168 -10.77 -1.10 8.48
CA VAL A 168 -10.09 0.11 8.98
C VAL A 168 -10.47 1.35 8.18
N GLN A 169 -10.55 1.16 6.85
CA GLN A 169 -10.91 2.21 5.90
C GLN A 169 -12.36 2.63 6.12
N SER A 170 -13.28 1.67 6.17
CA SER A 170 -14.70 1.96 6.42
C SER A 170 -14.95 2.57 7.80
N ASN A 171 -14.21 2.12 8.83
CA ASN A 171 -14.31 2.67 10.17
C ASN A 171 -13.94 4.15 10.22
N SER A 172 -12.76 4.49 9.67
CA SER A 172 -12.23 5.85 9.71
C SER A 172 -13.11 6.83 8.94
N MET A 173 -13.62 6.40 7.77
CA MET A 173 -14.57 7.17 6.98
C MET A 173 -15.90 7.38 7.73
N ALA A 174 -16.45 6.34 8.37
CA ALA A 174 -17.68 6.44 9.14
C ALA A 174 -17.53 7.34 10.37
N SER A 175 -16.42 7.23 11.10
CA SER A 175 -16.13 8.10 12.24
C SER A 175 -15.97 9.56 11.82
N ALA A 176 -15.23 9.84 10.75
CA ALA A 176 -15.05 11.21 10.26
C ALA A 176 -16.35 11.87 9.79
N MET A 177 -17.22 11.13 9.08
CA MET A 177 -18.54 11.61 8.66
C MET A 177 -19.50 11.78 9.83
N ASN A 178 -19.44 10.90 10.82
CA ASN A 178 -20.25 11.01 12.03
C ASN A 178 -19.83 12.25 12.85
N GLN A 179 -18.53 12.46 13.04
CA GLN A 179 -18.01 13.60 13.77
C GLN A 179 -18.29 14.93 13.06
N SER A 180 -18.20 14.96 11.73
CA SER A 180 -18.40 16.19 10.95
C SER A 180 -19.88 16.55 10.76
N TRP A 181 -20.75 15.58 10.50
CA TRP A 181 -22.13 15.82 10.08
C TRP A 181 -23.20 15.12 10.93
N GLY A 182 -22.82 14.38 11.98
CA GLY A 182 -23.75 13.59 12.77
C GLY A 182 -24.36 12.39 12.02
N VAL A 183 -23.87 12.08 10.82
CA VAL A 183 -24.42 10.98 10.00
C VAL A 183 -24.15 9.65 10.69
N SER A 184 -25.19 8.83 10.86
CA SER A 184 -25.06 7.51 11.47
C SER A 184 -24.07 6.64 10.68
N LYS A 185 -23.19 5.92 11.39
CA LYS A 185 -22.20 5.01 10.80
C LYS A 185 -22.84 3.96 9.89
N TRP A 186 -24.08 3.54 10.19
CA TRP A 186 -24.86 2.63 9.34
C TRP A 186 -25.22 3.22 7.98
N VAL A 187 -25.57 4.52 7.93
CA VAL A 187 -25.86 5.20 6.66
C VAL A 187 -24.59 5.28 5.81
N VAL A 188 -23.46 5.63 6.42
CA VAL A 188 -22.16 5.64 5.75
C VAL A 188 -21.83 4.24 5.18
N ALA A 189 -22.03 3.19 5.97
CA ALA A 189 -21.80 1.81 5.56
C ALA A 189 -22.63 1.42 4.32
N VAL A 190 -23.94 1.67 4.34
CA VAL A 190 -24.85 1.35 3.23
C VAL A 190 -24.48 2.11 1.97
N CYS A 191 -24.25 3.42 2.07
CA CYS A 191 -23.84 4.24 0.93
C CYS A 191 -22.50 3.76 0.35
N THR A 192 -21.54 3.44 1.22
CA THR A 192 -20.22 2.92 0.80
C THR A 192 -20.37 1.59 0.06
N VAL A 193 -21.17 0.66 0.57
CA VAL A 193 -21.39 -0.64 -0.07
C VAL A 193 -22.02 -0.49 -1.45
N ILE A 194 -23.00 0.40 -1.61
CA ILE A 194 -23.64 0.66 -2.90
C ILE A 194 -22.62 1.18 -3.91
N LEU A 195 -21.83 2.20 -3.53
CA LEU A 195 -20.80 2.78 -4.39
C LEU A 195 -19.70 1.76 -4.73
N LEU A 196 -19.26 1.00 -3.73
CA LEU A 196 -18.21 0.00 -3.90
C LEU A 196 -18.67 -1.13 -4.83
N ALA A 197 -19.88 -1.65 -4.64
CA ALA A 197 -20.47 -2.68 -5.50
C ALA A 197 -20.51 -2.23 -6.97
N PHE A 198 -20.91 -0.98 -7.23
CA PHE A 198 -20.94 -0.43 -8.60
C PHE A 198 -19.57 -0.45 -9.28
N VAL A 199 -18.49 -0.19 -8.53
CA VAL A 199 -17.12 -0.16 -9.08
C VAL A 199 -16.54 -1.57 -9.23
N ILE A 200 -16.58 -2.40 -8.18
CA ILE A 200 -15.86 -3.69 -8.17
C ILE A 200 -16.47 -4.75 -9.10
N ILE A 201 -17.77 -4.68 -9.37
CA ILE A 201 -18.45 -5.57 -10.34
C ILE A 201 -17.92 -5.35 -11.77
N GLY A 202 -17.36 -4.17 -12.07
CA GLY A 202 -16.86 -3.82 -13.41
C GLY A 202 -15.48 -4.37 -13.79
N GLY A 203 -14.78 -5.07 -12.89
CA GLY A 203 -13.46 -5.64 -13.15
C GLY A 203 -12.31 -4.62 -13.18
N VAL A 204 -11.09 -5.10 -13.49
CA VAL A 204 -9.84 -4.35 -13.29
C VAL A 204 -9.75 -3.09 -14.14
N LYS A 205 -10.24 -3.12 -15.39
CA LYS A 205 -10.25 -1.93 -16.27
C LYS A 205 -11.09 -0.79 -15.69
N ARG A 206 -12.25 -1.07 -15.08
CA ARG A 206 -13.08 -0.04 -14.43
C ARG A 206 -12.38 0.52 -13.21
N ILE A 207 -11.76 -0.35 -12.41
CA ILE A 207 -10.95 0.03 -11.24
C ILE A 207 -9.82 0.97 -11.67
N ALA A 208 -9.07 0.61 -12.71
CA ALA A 208 -7.97 1.41 -13.24
C ALA A 208 -8.44 2.77 -13.75
N ALA A 209 -9.55 2.82 -14.50
CA ALA A 209 -10.13 4.06 -15.00
C ALA A 209 -10.56 4.98 -13.86
N PHE A 210 -11.29 4.44 -12.86
CA PHE A 210 -11.72 5.19 -11.70
C PHE A 210 -10.52 5.74 -10.90
N ALA A 211 -9.55 4.88 -10.57
CA ALA A 211 -8.36 5.28 -9.82
C ALA A 211 -7.54 6.36 -10.55
N SER A 212 -7.42 6.27 -11.87
CA SER A 212 -6.64 7.22 -12.68
C SER A 212 -7.17 8.66 -12.66
N ILE A 213 -8.46 8.84 -12.35
CA ILE A 213 -9.10 10.15 -12.26
C ILE A 213 -9.11 10.63 -10.80
N VAL A 214 -9.56 9.78 -9.89
CA VAL A 214 -9.84 10.16 -8.50
C VAL A 214 -8.57 10.35 -7.68
N VAL A 215 -7.59 9.44 -7.81
CA VAL A 215 -6.41 9.41 -6.94
C VAL A 215 -5.50 10.63 -7.10
N PRO A 216 -5.15 11.08 -8.32
CA PRO A 216 -4.34 12.29 -8.47
C PRO A 216 -5.07 13.52 -7.94
N PHE A 217 -6.37 13.65 -8.22
CA PHE A 217 -7.17 14.78 -7.75
C PHE A 217 -7.22 14.85 -6.23
N MET A 218 -7.60 13.75 -5.56
CA MET A 218 -7.73 13.73 -4.11
C MET A 218 -6.40 13.97 -3.39
N ALA A 219 -5.29 13.41 -3.90
CA ALA A 219 -3.97 13.59 -3.30
C ALA A 219 -3.47 15.03 -3.46
N VAL A 220 -3.61 15.63 -4.65
CA VAL A 220 -3.17 17.02 -4.90
C VAL A 220 -3.98 18.00 -4.06
N VAL A 221 -5.31 17.89 -4.04
CA VAL A 221 -6.16 18.79 -3.25
C VAL A 221 -5.82 18.71 -1.76
N TYR A 222 -5.64 17.49 -1.23
CA TYR A 222 -5.26 17.29 0.17
C TYR A 222 -3.90 17.92 0.50
N ILE A 223 -2.86 17.62 -0.28
CA ILE A 223 -1.52 18.16 -0.06
C ILE A 223 -1.54 19.69 -0.13
N VAL A 224 -2.18 20.27 -1.16
CA VAL A 224 -2.20 21.73 -1.34
C VAL A 224 -2.85 22.42 -0.16
N LEU A 225 -4.02 21.96 0.29
CA LEU A 225 -4.72 22.58 1.41
C LEU A 225 -3.98 22.39 2.74
N ALA A 226 -3.40 21.21 2.98
CA ALA A 226 -2.56 20.99 4.16
C ALA A 226 -1.35 21.93 4.16
N MET A 227 -0.67 22.05 3.00
CA MET A 227 0.50 22.92 2.88
C MET A 227 0.18 24.40 3.03
N ILE A 228 -1.02 24.87 2.62
CA ILE A 228 -1.46 26.25 2.88
C ILE A 228 -1.46 26.54 4.38
N ILE A 229 -1.96 25.62 5.21
CA ILE A 229 -1.99 25.77 6.67
C ILE A 229 -0.58 25.70 7.26
N VAL A 230 0.23 24.75 6.78
CA VAL A 230 1.62 24.59 7.21
C VAL A 230 2.43 25.86 6.92
N PHE A 231 2.24 26.48 5.75
CA PHE A 231 2.88 27.76 5.43
C PHE A 231 2.29 28.96 6.17
N ALA A 232 1.00 28.93 6.52
CA ALA A 232 0.43 29.93 7.41
C ALA A 232 1.02 29.86 8.83
N ASN A 233 1.50 28.69 9.25
CA ASN A 233 2.22 28.44 10.51
C ASN A 233 3.74 28.34 10.30
N ALA A 234 4.31 29.05 9.31
CA ALA A 234 5.71 28.92 8.96
C ALA A 234 6.68 29.19 10.13
N ASP A 235 6.31 30.08 11.06
CA ASP A 235 7.11 30.39 12.25
C ASP A 235 7.29 29.18 13.19
N ALA A 236 6.34 28.24 13.18
CA ALA A 236 6.42 27.01 13.97
C ALA A 236 7.31 25.94 13.32
N LEU A 237 7.61 26.05 12.01
CA LEU A 237 8.32 25.00 11.26
C LEU A 237 9.70 24.64 11.82
N PRO A 238 10.59 25.59 12.17
CA PRO A 238 11.90 25.24 12.70
C PRO A 238 11.80 24.48 14.04
N GLY A 239 10.90 24.93 14.92
CA GLY A 239 10.65 24.29 16.22
C GLY A 239 10.04 22.90 16.07
N MET A 240 9.08 22.75 15.17
CA MET A 240 8.45 21.46 14.84
C MET A 240 9.47 20.47 14.28
N LEU A 241 10.31 20.88 13.32
CA LEU A 241 11.35 20.00 12.78
C LEU A 241 12.32 19.59 13.88
N LYS A 242 12.79 20.54 14.69
CA LYS A 242 13.64 20.24 15.84
C LYS A 242 12.98 19.21 16.77
N LEU A 243 11.71 19.40 17.12
CA LEU A 243 10.93 18.50 17.97
C LEU A 243 10.84 17.09 17.39
N ILE A 244 10.58 16.95 16.08
CA ILE A 244 10.52 15.65 15.41
C ILE A 244 11.84 14.90 15.57
N PHE A 245 12.97 15.55 15.28
CA PHE A 245 14.28 14.91 15.35
C PHE A 245 14.70 14.63 16.80
N GLU A 246 14.52 15.58 17.72
CA GLU A 246 14.86 15.39 19.14
C GLU A 246 14.02 14.26 19.76
N SER A 247 12.72 14.19 19.44
CA SER A 247 11.85 13.10 19.90
C SER A 247 12.26 11.74 19.30
N ALA A 248 12.65 11.69 18.02
CA ALA A 248 13.00 10.42 17.37
C ALA A 248 14.28 9.77 17.94
N PHE A 249 15.19 10.59 18.45
CA PHE A 249 16.48 10.16 19.01
C PHE A 249 16.56 10.27 20.55
N GLY A 250 15.46 10.63 21.21
CA GLY A 250 15.38 10.71 22.67
C GLY A 250 16.15 11.87 23.30
N LEU A 251 16.38 12.93 22.53
CA LEU A 251 17.04 14.15 23.00
C LEU A 251 16.05 15.13 23.64
N ASP A 252 14.75 14.98 23.36
CA ASP A 252 13.69 15.74 24.01
C ASP A 252 13.39 15.17 25.41
N ALA A 253 13.32 16.03 26.43
CA ALA A 253 13.14 15.62 27.81
C ALA A 253 11.74 15.03 28.10
N GLY A 254 10.72 15.44 27.37
CA GLY A 254 9.35 14.92 27.50
C GLY A 254 9.13 13.61 26.76
N PHE A 255 9.85 13.38 25.67
CA PHE A 255 9.69 12.19 24.82
C PHE A 255 10.83 11.16 24.89
N GLY A 256 11.89 11.44 25.66
CA GLY A 256 13.04 10.53 25.80
C GLY A 256 12.70 9.13 26.32
N ALA A 257 11.63 9.00 27.13
CA ALA A 257 11.17 7.72 27.64
C ALA A 257 10.44 6.85 26.60
N ILE A 258 9.97 7.44 25.49
CA ILE A 258 9.12 6.75 24.51
C ILE A 258 9.80 6.50 23.16
N VAL A 259 11.13 6.58 23.07
CA VAL A 259 11.88 6.37 21.80
C VAL A 259 11.56 5.02 21.16
N GLY A 260 11.41 3.96 21.97
CA GLY A 260 11.01 2.64 21.47
C GLY A 260 9.62 2.66 20.81
N ALA A 261 8.66 3.36 21.42
CA ALA A 261 7.33 3.55 20.87
C ALA A 261 7.36 4.41 19.59
N ALA A 262 8.19 5.45 19.55
CA ALA A 262 8.40 6.27 18.35
C ALA A 262 8.87 5.43 17.15
N VAL A 263 9.86 4.55 17.36
CA VAL A 263 10.34 3.60 16.34
C VAL A 263 9.22 2.65 15.93
N MET A 264 8.58 1.99 16.90
CA MET A 264 7.57 0.98 16.63
C MET A 264 6.36 1.55 15.90
N TRP A 265 5.76 2.63 16.39
CA TRP A 265 4.60 3.28 15.77
C TRP A 265 4.95 3.94 14.44
N GLY A 266 6.14 4.55 14.33
CA GLY A 266 6.60 5.12 13.07
C GLY A 266 6.82 4.05 12.00
N VAL A 267 7.41 2.90 12.34
CA VAL A 267 7.57 1.78 11.40
C VAL A 267 6.22 1.16 11.07
N LYS A 268 5.39 0.88 12.08
CA LYS A 268 4.09 0.24 11.93
C LYS A 268 3.14 1.04 11.05
N ARG A 269 2.99 2.33 11.33
CA ARG A 269 2.13 3.23 10.53
C ARG A 269 2.79 3.63 9.21
N GLY A 270 4.12 3.70 9.16
CA GLY A 270 4.88 3.88 7.92
C GLY A 270 4.63 2.79 6.89
N ILE A 271 4.74 1.52 7.30
CA ILE A 271 4.45 0.36 6.43
C ILE A 271 2.97 0.31 6.06
N TYR A 272 2.07 0.56 7.02
CA TYR A 272 0.63 0.59 6.73
C TYR A 272 0.28 1.61 5.63
N SER A 273 0.99 2.74 5.60
CA SER A 273 0.79 3.80 4.62
C SER A 273 1.39 3.46 3.25
N ASN A 274 2.71 3.21 3.17
CA ASN A 274 3.35 3.04 1.86
C ASN A 274 3.37 1.59 1.34
N GLU A 275 3.04 0.63 2.19
CA GLU A 275 2.97 -0.80 1.91
C GLU A 275 4.29 -1.41 1.39
N ALA A 276 5.42 -0.73 1.56
CA ALA A 276 6.71 -1.21 1.10
C ALA A 276 7.14 -2.45 1.87
N GLY A 277 7.29 -3.58 1.16
CA GLY A 277 7.58 -4.86 1.79
C GLY A 277 6.35 -5.62 2.26
N GLN A 278 5.15 -5.04 2.24
CA GLN A 278 3.90 -5.76 2.49
C GLN A 278 3.54 -6.72 1.34
N GLY A 279 3.96 -6.39 0.11
CA GLY A 279 3.71 -7.23 -1.08
C GLY A 279 2.40 -6.92 -1.82
N THR A 280 1.76 -5.79 -1.53
CA THR A 280 0.54 -5.31 -2.21
C THR A 280 0.82 -4.56 -3.52
N GLY A 281 1.80 -3.65 -3.52
CA GLY A 281 2.26 -2.89 -4.70
C GLY A 281 2.55 -3.74 -5.95
N PRO A 282 3.17 -4.93 -5.83
CA PRO A 282 3.40 -5.84 -6.95
C PRO A 282 2.17 -6.23 -7.78
N HIS A 283 0.96 -6.22 -7.21
CA HIS A 283 -0.27 -6.57 -7.94
C HIS A 283 -0.63 -5.51 -8.99
N ALA A 284 -0.58 -4.24 -8.59
CA ALA A 284 -0.80 -3.11 -9.49
C ALA A 284 0.37 -2.98 -10.47
N ALA A 285 1.60 -3.17 -9.98
CA ALA A 285 2.78 -3.22 -10.82
C ALA A 285 2.58 -4.23 -11.95
N ALA A 286 2.27 -5.50 -11.65
CA ALA A 286 2.10 -6.58 -12.61
C ALA A 286 0.96 -6.37 -13.63
N ALA A 287 -0.07 -5.61 -13.27
CA ALA A 287 -1.15 -5.25 -14.20
C ALA A 287 -0.66 -4.39 -15.37
N ALA A 288 0.45 -3.67 -15.17
CA ALA A 288 0.99 -2.76 -16.16
C ALA A 288 1.57 -3.51 -17.37
N GLU A 289 1.33 -2.95 -18.55
CA GLU A 289 2.10 -3.29 -19.74
C GLU A 289 3.31 -2.36 -19.86
N VAL A 290 4.50 -2.95 -19.92
CA VAL A 290 5.78 -2.24 -20.11
C VAL A 290 6.73 -3.09 -20.92
N SER A 291 7.71 -2.45 -21.58
CA SER A 291 8.78 -3.14 -22.28
C SER A 291 9.80 -3.83 -21.37
N HIS A 292 9.93 -3.36 -20.11
CA HIS A 292 10.96 -3.86 -19.18
C HIS A 292 10.50 -3.79 -17.70
N PRO A 293 10.60 -4.87 -16.90
CA PRO A 293 10.16 -4.93 -15.50
C PRO A 293 10.70 -3.82 -14.59
N ALA A 294 11.98 -3.47 -14.73
CA ALA A 294 12.60 -2.41 -13.95
C ALA A 294 11.94 -1.03 -14.13
N LYS A 295 11.30 -0.74 -15.29
CA LYS A 295 10.54 0.51 -15.48
C LYS A 295 9.44 0.62 -14.41
N GLN A 296 8.67 -0.46 -14.23
CA GLN A 296 7.61 -0.51 -13.23
C GLN A 296 8.15 -0.59 -11.81
N GLY A 297 9.24 -1.32 -11.56
CA GLY A 297 9.90 -1.29 -10.26
C GLY A 297 10.25 0.14 -9.82
N LEU A 298 10.78 0.97 -10.74
CA LEU A 298 11.13 2.37 -10.46
C LEU A 298 9.91 3.25 -10.25
N VAL A 299 8.87 3.11 -11.07
CA VAL A 299 7.60 3.85 -10.90
C VAL A 299 6.98 3.55 -9.54
N GLN A 300 6.98 2.29 -9.11
CA GLN A 300 6.40 1.88 -7.83
C GLN A 300 7.27 2.28 -6.63
N ALA A 301 8.60 2.29 -6.78
CA ALA A 301 9.49 2.85 -5.76
C ALA A 301 9.19 4.34 -5.49
N PHE A 302 8.85 5.12 -6.52
CA PHE A 302 8.47 6.52 -6.31
C PHE A 302 7.10 6.69 -5.66
N ALA A 303 6.17 5.77 -5.90
CA ALA A 303 4.87 5.80 -5.25
C ALA A 303 4.98 5.75 -3.70
N VAL A 304 6.01 5.10 -3.16
CA VAL A 304 6.35 5.13 -1.71
C VAL A 304 6.65 6.55 -1.23
N TYR A 305 7.32 7.36 -2.07
CA TYR A 305 7.62 8.75 -1.73
C TYR A 305 6.38 9.62 -1.76
N VAL A 306 5.56 9.51 -2.81
CA VAL A 306 4.27 10.24 -2.91
C VAL A 306 3.45 10.04 -1.66
N ASP A 307 3.33 8.79 -1.22
CA ASP A 307 2.58 8.40 -0.04
C ASP A 307 3.14 9.04 1.25
N THR A 308 4.35 8.68 1.64
CA THR A 308 4.82 9.02 2.98
C THR A 308 5.55 10.36 3.04
N LEU A 309 6.41 10.67 2.05
CA LEU A 309 7.22 11.89 2.09
C LEU A 309 6.42 13.14 1.71
N PHE A 310 5.34 13.00 0.95
CA PHE A 310 4.45 14.11 0.62
C PHE A 310 3.16 14.09 1.43
N ILE A 311 2.32 13.04 1.31
CA ILE A 311 0.99 13.06 1.97
C ILE A 311 1.13 12.93 3.48
N CYS A 312 1.82 11.91 4.00
CA CYS A 312 1.97 11.74 5.45
C CYS A 312 2.74 12.89 6.11
N SER A 313 3.77 13.42 5.44
CA SER A 313 4.47 14.62 5.91
C SER A 313 3.52 15.83 5.97
N ALA A 314 2.68 16.05 4.97
CA ALA A 314 1.70 17.14 4.99
C ALA A 314 0.71 16.98 6.16
N THR A 315 0.22 15.77 6.42
CA THR A 315 -0.64 15.48 7.59
C THR A 315 0.11 15.72 8.90
N GLY A 316 1.33 15.20 9.03
CA GLY A 316 2.12 15.33 10.26
C GLY A 316 2.50 16.79 10.55
N PHE A 317 2.88 17.54 9.52
CA PHE A 317 3.17 18.96 9.64
C PHE A 317 1.93 19.77 9.96
N LEU A 318 0.79 19.46 9.35
CA LEU A 318 -0.49 20.06 9.72
C LEU A 318 -0.76 19.86 11.21
N ILE A 319 -0.79 18.61 11.67
CA ILE A 319 -1.08 18.23 13.07
C ILE A 319 -0.16 18.95 14.05
N LEU A 320 1.15 18.94 13.80
CA LEU A 320 2.14 19.48 14.73
C LEU A 320 2.19 21.01 14.68
N SER A 321 2.10 21.62 13.50
CA SER A 321 2.15 23.08 13.36
C SER A 321 0.92 23.78 13.93
N THR A 322 -0.25 23.14 13.93
CA THR A 322 -1.47 23.69 14.53
C THR A 322 -1.66 23.32 16.00
N GLY A 323 -0.76 22.51 16.58
CA GLY A 323 -0.93 21.98 17.94
C GLY A 323 -2.12 21.00 18.10
N ALA A 324 -2.59 20.41 17.00
CA ALA A 324 -3.73 19.49 16.98
C ALA A 324 -3.32 18.04 17.32
N TYR A 325 -2.54 17.87 18.38
CA TYR A 325 -2.06 16.57 18.83
C TYR A 325 -2.09 16.45 20.36
N ARG A 326 -2.23 15.20 20.81
CA ARG A 326 -2.06 14.77 22.20
C ARG A 326 -1.29 13.46 22.19
N VAL A 327 -0.24 13.37 22.99
CA VAL A 327 0.63 12.20 23.11
C VAL A 327 0.34 11.49 24.42
N TYR A 328 0.15 10.18 24.36
CA TYR A 328 -0.26 9.35 25.49
C TYR A 328 0.84 8.39 25.90
N GLU A 329 0.92 8.13 27.19
CA GLU A 329 1.76 7.08 27.76
C GLU A 329 1.15 5.69 27.54
N GLY A 330 1.99 4.66 27.39
CA GLY A 330 1.54 3.27 27.33
C GLY A 330 0.79 2.88 26.04
N GLU A 331 0.91 3.69 24.98
CA GLU A 331 0.34 3.41 23.66
C GLU A 331 -1.18 3.20 23.65
N SER A 332 -1.86 3.87 24.59
CA SER A 332 -3.31 3.79 24.80
C SER A 332 -3.89 5.18 25.01
N ASP A 333 -5.05 5.44 24.45
CA ASP A 333 -5.80 6.70 24.64
C ASP A 333 -6.34 6.87 26.07
N THR A 334 -6.35 5.79 26.85
CA THR A 334 -6.62 5.79 28.29
C THR A 334 -5.38 6.10 29.15
N GLY A 335 -4.19 6.21 28.53
CA GLY A 335 -2.93 6.51 29.21
C GLY A 335 -2.84 7.96 29.68
N ALA A 336 -1.84 8.25 30.52
CA ALA A 336 -1.55 9.62 30.93
C ALA A 336 -1.10 10.47 29.72
N VAL A 337 -1.48 11.74 29.70
CA VAL A 337 -1.05 12.67 28.64
C VAL A 337 0.39 13.11 28.94
N LEU A 338 1.32 12.74 28.07
CA LEU A 338 2.72 13.12 28.17
C LEU A 338 2.95 14.55 27.67
N ALA A 339 2.24 14.93 26.60
CA ALA A 339 2.31 16.25 26.00
C ALA A 339 1.10 16.50 25.10
N GLU A 340 0.70 17.75 24.92
CA GLU A 340 -0.32 18.15 23.96
C GLU A 340 -0.02 19.52 23.35
N GLY A 341 -0.53 19.75 22.14
CA GLY A 341 -0.36 21.00 21.42
C GLY A 341 -1.44 22.05 21.71
N GLY A 342 -2.46 21.71 22.50
CA GLY A 342 -3.47 22.63 23.02
C GLY A 342 -4.65 22.96 22.09
N ALA A 343 -4.66 22.50 20.83
CA ALA A 343 -5.77 22.78 19.90
C ALA A 343 -6.91 21.76 19.97
N LEU A 344 -6.65 20.55 20.51
CA LEU A 344 -7.65 19.48 20.59
C LEU A 344 -8.64 19.71 21.73
N GLY A 345 -9.92 19.42 21.46
CA GLY A 345 -10.94 19.29 22.50
C GLY A 345 -10.65 18.13 23.46
N ALA A 346 -11.31 18.14 24.62
CA ALA A 346 -11.18 17.06 25.61
C ALA A 346 -11.61 15.70 25.03
N ASP A 347 -12.70 15.67 24.27
CA ASP A 347 -13.31 14.46 23.70
C ASP A 347 -12.76 14.07 22.30
N ALA A 348 -11.61 14.63 21.89
CA ALA A 348 -11.03 14.35 20.59
C ALA A 348 -10.49 12.91 20.51
N GLU A 349 -11.13 12.06 19.70
CA GLU A 349 -10.69 10.67 19.44
C GLU A 349 -9.37 10.63 18.65
N VAL A 350 -8.44 9.76 19.04
CA VAL A 350 -7.20 9.56 18.28
C VAL A 350 -7.51 9.08 16.85
N GLY A 351 -7.01 9.81 15.84
CA GLY A 351 -7.19 9.45 14.44
C GLY A 351 -7.66 10.64 13.59
N PRO A 352 -8.77 10.53 12.81
CA PRO A 352 -9.22 11.60 11.93
C PRO A 352 -9.44 12.96 12.62
N SER A 353 -9.85 12.96 13.89
CA SER A 353 -10.21 14.19 14.61
C SER A 353 -9.02 15.17 14.77
N PHE A 354 -7.80 14.64 14.86
CA PHE A 354 -6.59 15.45 14.96
C PHE A 354 -6.37 16.25 13.68
N VAL A 355 -6.60 15.59 12.54
CA VAL A 355 -6.49 16.20 11.21
C VAL A 355 -7.64 17.18 10.97
N GLN A 356 -8.86 16.84 11.40
CA GLN A 356 -10.03 17.72 11.32
C GLN A 356 -9.78 19.03 12.07
N THR A 357 -9.30 18.94 13.30
CA THR A 357 -8.95 20.10 14.13
C THR A 357 -7.87 20.95 13.47
N GLY A 358 -6.83 20.31 12.89
CA GLY A 358 -5.81 21.02 12.13
C GLY A 358 -6.40 21.81 10.95
N PHE A 359 -7.27 21.19 10.14
CA PHE A 359 -7.91 21.88 9.01
C PHE A 359 -8.92 22.96 9.42
N ASP A 360 -9.56 22.83 10.59
CA ASP A 360 -10.50 23.85 11.09
C ASP A 360 -9.82 25.18 11.40
N THR A 361 -8.48 25.20 11.53
CA THR A 361 -7.70 26.44 11.65
C THR A 361 -7.71 27.31 10.38
N LEU A 362 -7.94 26.71 9.20
CA LEU A 362 -8.05 27.45 7.94
C LEU A 362 -9.40 28.15 7.81
N TRP A 363 -10.48 27.45 8.17
CA TRP A 363 -11.85 27.95 8.14
C TRP A 363 -12.71 27.25 9.19
N GLN A 364 -13.25 28.01 10.13
CA GLN A 364 -14.01 27.43 11.24
C GLN A 364 -15.19 26.59 10.73
N GLY A 365 -15.20 25.30 11.11
CA GLY A 365 -16.22 24.31 10.75
C GLY A 365 -16.05 23.66 9.37
N GLY A 366 -15.21 24.22 8.48
CA GLY A 366 -14.99 23.68 7.14
C GLY A 366 -13.95 22.56 7.07
N GLY A 367 -13.03 22.48 8.03
CA GLY A 367 -11.96 21.49 8.06
C GLY A 367 -12.46 20.09 8.37
N SER A 368 -13.39 19.96 9.32
CA SER A 368 -14.05 18.68 9.62
C SER A 368 -14.70 18.06 8.38
N SER A 369 -15.44 18.88 7.62
CA SER A 369 -16.13 18.48 6.38
C SER A 369 -15.13 18.12 5.28
N PHE A 370 -14.06 18.90 5.15
CA PHE A 370 -13.00 18.63 4.17
C PHE A 370 -12.35 17.25 4.40
N VAL A 371 -12.02 16.92 5.65
CA VAL A 371 -11.41 15.63 5.99
C VAL A 371 -12.40 14.49 5.81
N ALA A 372 -13.69 14.68 6.16
CA ALA A 372 -14.72 13.67 5.94
C ALA A 372 -14.89 13.32 4.46
N VAL A 373 -14.95 14.33 3.58
CA VAL A 373 -14.97 14.14 2.11
C VAL A 373 -13.66 13.51 1.62
N SER A 374 -12.51 13.97 2.12
CA SER A 374 -11.20 13.43 1.74
C SER A 374 -11.09 11.95 2.09
N LEU A 375 -11.46 11.56 3.30
CA LEU A 375 -11.51 10.16 3.74
C LEU A 375 -12.50 9.34 2.93
N ALA A 376 -13.63 9.92 2.49
CA ALA A 376 -14.56 9.20 1.62
C ALA A 376 -13.89 8.76 0.30
N PHE A 377 -13.10 9.64 -0.34
CA PHE A 377 -12.35 9.27 -1.55
C PHE A 377 -11.18 8.33 -1.25
N PHE A 378 -10.37 8.66 -0.24
CA PHE A 378 -9.18 7.89 0.13
C PHE A 378 -9.58 6.45 0.49
N CYS A 379 -10.45 6.28 1.48
CA CYS A 379 -10.89 4.97 1.94
C CYS A 379 -11.61 4.17 0.86
N LEU A 380 -12.48 4.78 0.05
CA LEU A 380 -13.16 4.08 -1.04
C LEU A 380 -12.16 3.54 -2.07
N THR A 381 -11.21 4.37 -2.51
CA THR A 381 -10.20 3.95 -3.50
C THR A 381 -9.29 2.87 -2.94
N THR A 382 -8.96 2.93 -1.65
CA THR A 382 -8.17 1.90 -0.96
C THR A 382 -8.91 0.57 -0.87
N ILE A 383 -10.19 0.56 -0.51
CA ILE A 383 -10.99 -0.68 -0.48
C ILE A 383 -11.09 -1.30 -1.89
N ILE A 384 -11.23 -0.48 -2.93
CA ILE A 384 -11.22 -0.95 -4.32
C ILE A 384 -9.88 -1.61 -4.67
N ALA A 385 -8.76 -1.02 -4.24
CA ALA A 385 -7.43 -1.59 -4.46
C ALA A 385 -7.27 -2.93 -3.71
N TYR A 386 -7.73 -3.03 -2.47
CA TYR A 386 -7.73 -4.28 -1.70
C TYR A 386 -8.57 -5.37 -2.35
N TYR A 387 -9.75 -5.02 -2.90
CA TYR A 387 -10.53 -5.96 -3.70
C TYR A 387 -9.71 -6.52 -4.88
N TYR A 388 -9.03 -5.66 -5.63
CA TYR A 388 -8.20 -6.10 -6.76
C TYR A 388 -7.06 -7.05 -6.31
N MET A 389 -6.41 -6.76 -5.18
CA MET A 389 -5.36 -7.61 -4.61
C MET A 389 -5.91 -8.96 -4.15
N ALA A 390 -7.05 -8.95 -3.44
CA ALA A 390 -7.72 -10.17 -2.99
C ALA A 390 -8.19 -11.02 -4.17
N GLU A 391 -8.81 -10.40 -5.19
CA GLU A 391 -9.27 -11.11 -6.39
C GLU A 391 -8.09 -11.75 -7.13
N THR A 392 -6.97 -11.02 -7.25
CA THR A 392 -5.76 -11.55 -7.91
C THR A 392 -5.21 -12.77 -7.20
N ASN A 393 -5.19 -12.77 -5.87
CA ASN A 393 -4.73 -13.94 -5.10
C ASN A 393 -5.76 -15.07 -5.08
N LEU A 394 -7.06 -14.76 -5.13
CA LEU A 394 -8.09 -15.77 -5.32
C LEU A 394 -7.94 -16.48 -6.68
N ARG A 395 -7.70 -15.74 -7.77
CA ARG A 395 -7.40 -16.32 -9.09
C ARG A 395 -6.18 -17.23 -9.05
N PHE A 396 -5.14 -16.83 -8.31
CA PHE A 396 -3.96 -17.65 -8.10
C PHE A 396 -4.29 -18.97 -7.37
N LEU A 397 -5.07 -18.92 -6.28
CA LEU A 397 -5.47 -20.10 -5.51
C LEU A 397 -6.30 -21.09 -6.33
N LEU A 398 -7.23 -20.58 -7.15
CA LEU A 398 -8.09 -21.40 -8.01
C LEU A 398 -7.32 -21.99 -9.19
N GLY A 399 -6.32 -21.28 -9.70
CA GLY A 399 -5.51 -21.71 -10.83
C GLY A 399 -6.36 -22.15 -12.03
N LYS A 400 -6.10 -23.36 -12.55
CA LYS A 400 -6.86 -23.92 -13.68
C LYS A 400 -8.31 -24.27 -13.34
N ALA A 401 -8.65 -24.47 -12.06
CA ALA A 401 -10.02 -24.78 -11.65
C ALA A 401 -10.97 -23.60 -11.89
N ALA A 402 -10.45 -22.37 -12.02
CA ALA A 402 -11.24 -21.17 -12.20
C ALA A 402 -12.15 -21.22 -13.46
N THR A 403 -11.76 -21.95 -14.51
CA THR A 403 -12.52 -22.08 -15.77
C THR A 403 -13.51 -23.24 -15.77
N ILE A 404 -13.53 -24.08 -14.73
CA ILE A 404 -14.47 -25.20 -14.61
C ILE A 404 -15.88 -24.64 -14.48
N LYS A 405 -16.79 -25.11 -15.33
CA LYS A 405 -18.21 -24.72 -15.30
C LYS A 405 -18.91 -25.39 -14.13
N VAL A 406 -19.75 -24.64 -13.43
CA VAL A 406 -20.63 -25.18 -12.39
C VAL A 406 -21.97 -25.52 -13.08
N PRO A 407 -22.47 -26.78 -13.03
CA PRO A 407 -23.68 -27.13 -13.78
C PRO A 407 -24.97 -26.49 -13.22
N VAL A 408 -25.00 -26.21 -11.92
CA VAL A 408 -26.21 -25.76 -11.18
C VAL A 408 -26.42 -24.25 -11.31
N ILE A 409 -25.35 -23.47 -11.40
CA ILE A 409 -25.33 -22.02 -11.55
C ILE A 409 -24.65 -21.78 -12.89
N ARG A 410 -25.25 -21.06 -13.85
CA ARG A 410 -24.71 -20.86 -15.22
C ARG A 410 -23.39 -20.03 -15.27
N GLY A 411 -22.46 -20.25 -14.33
CA GLY A 411 -21.16 -19.60 -14.17
C GLY A 411 -19.99 -20.59 -14.15
N THR A 412 -18.82 -20.08 -13.78
CA THR A 412 -17.60 -20.88 -13.55
C THR A 412 -17.20 -20.81 -12.09
N VAL A 413 -16.42 -21.77 -11.60
CA VAL A 413 -15.89 -21.77 -10.22
C VAL A 413 -15.21 -20.43 -9.90
N GLY A 414 -14.46 -19.88 -10.86
CA GLY A 414 -13.83 -18.58 -10.69
C GLY A 414 -14.81 -17.40 -10.70
N GLY A 415 -15.88 -17.43 -11.49
CA GLY A 415 -16.92 -16.41 -11.46
C GLY A 415 -17.64 -16.40 -10.12
N ASP A 416 -18.06 -17.57 -9.66
CA ASP A 416 -18.82 -17.73 -8.41
C ASP A 416 -17.96 -17.37 -7.19
N ALA A 417 -16.68 -17.80 -7.17
CA ALA A 417 -15.75 -17.43 -6.10
C ALA A 417 -15.49 -15.91 -6.06
N THR A 418 -15.42 -15.24 -7.21
CA THR A 418 -15.32 -13.77 -7.26
C THR A 418 -16.55 -13.10 -6.67
N LEU A 419 -17.76 -13.59 -6.94
CA LEU A 419 -18.98 -13.06 -6.34
C LEU A 419 -18.99 -13.25 -4.81
N VAL A 420 -18.55 -14.41 -4.32
CA VAL A 420 -18.39 -14.65 -2.88
C VAL A 420 -17.38 -13.68 -2.28
N LEU A 421 -16.23 -13.47 -2.91
CA LEU A 421 -15.24 -12.50 -2.44
C LEU A 421 -15.80 -11.07 -2.39
N GLN A 422 -16.55 -10.65 -3.41
CA GLN A 422 -17.22 -9.36 -3.43
C GLN A 422 -18.18 -9.23 -2.24
N ALA A 423 -19.05 -10.23 -2.02
CA ALA A 423 -19.97 -10.23 -0.87
C ALA A 423 -19.23 -10.17 0.48
N VAL A 424 -18.12 -10.90 0.62
CA VAL A 424 -17.29 -10.90 1.82
C VAL A 424 -16.68 -9.53 2.09
N ILE A 425 -16.13 -8.86 1.07
CA ILE A 425 -15.57 -7.51 1.22
C ILE A 425 -16.66 -6.50 1.58
N LEU A 426 -17.84 -6.56 0.93
CA LEU A 426 -18.96 -5.69 1.29
C LEU A 426 -19.41 -5.92 2.74
N GLY A 427 -19.44 -7.17 3.20
CA GLY A 427 -19.71 -7.51 4.60
C GLY A 427 -18.66 -6.97 5.56
N SER A 428 -17.37 -7.06 5.21
CA SER A 428 -16.27 -6.48 5.99
C SER A 428 -16.38 -4.97 6.11
N VAL A 429 -16.74 -4.26 5.03
CA VAL A 429 -16.97 -2.81 5.04
C VAL A 429 -18.12 -2.43 5.98
N VAL A 430 -19.22 -3.17 5.95
CA VAL A 430 -20.34 -2.92 6.88
C VAL A 430 -19.90 -3.16 8.32
N SER A 431 -19.26 -4.29 8.60
CA SER A 431 -18.78 -4.62 9.94
C SER A 431 -17.80 -3.57 10.46
N GLY A 432 -16.80 -3.18 9.66
CA GLY A 432 -15.78 -2.22 10.06
C GLY A 432 -16.33 -0.82 10.29
N ALA A 433 -17.28 -0.36 9.46
CA ALA A 433 -17.92 0.93 9.64
C ALA A 433 -18.59 1.09 11.01
N VAL A 434 -19.09 0.00 11.61
CA VAL A 434 -19.79 0.03 12.90
C VAL A 434 -18.96 -0.49 14.09
N SER A 435 -17.79 -1.07 13.84
CA SER A 435 -16.84 -1.49 14.88
C SER A 435 -16.19 -0.30 15.60
N THR A 436 -15.50 -0.60 16.71
CA THR A 436 -14.63 0.39 17.37
C THR A 436 -13.36 0.64 16.54
N ALA A 437 -12.76 1.82 16.69
CA ALA A 437 -11.50 2.15 16.00
C ALA A 437 -10.39 1.16 16.37
N THR A 438 -10.22 0.86 17.66
CA THR A 438 -9.23 -0.10 18.17
C THR A 438 -9.37 -1.48 17.53
N GLU A 439 -10.58 -2.03 17.46
CA GLU A 439 -10.80 -3.33 16.82
C GLU A 439 -10.47 -3.31 15.33
N ALA A 440 -10.94 -2.28 14.61
CA ALA A 440 -10.67 -2.15 13.18
C ALA A 440 -9.15 -2.08 12.92
N TRP A 441 -8.44 -1.18 13.61
CA TRP A 441 -6.99 -1.05 13.48
C TRP A 441 -6.23 -2.31 13.86
N THR A 442 -6.63 -3.01 14.93
CA THR A 442 -6.00 -4.29 15.31
C THR A 442 -6.18 -5.36 14.21
N LEU A 443 -7.36 -5.48 13.61
CA LEU A 443 -7.58 -6.38 12.48
C LEU A 443 -6.70 -6.00 11.28
N GLY A 444 -6.66 -4.71 10.94
CA GLY A 444 -5.82 -4.21 9.85
C GLY A 444 -4.33 -4.49 10.09
N ASP A 445 -3.85 -4.26 11.32
CA ASP A 445 -2.46 -4.49 11.71
C ASP A 445 -2.07 -5.96 11.56
N ILE A 446 -2.93 -6.89 12.00
CA ILE A 446 -2.74 -8.33 11.78
C ILE A 446 -2.60 -8.63 10.28
N GLY A 447 -3.49 -8.08 9.45
CA GLY A 447 -3.46 -8.25 8.00
C GLY A 447 -2.16 -7.78 7.37
N VAL A 448 -1.75 -6.54 7.64
CA VAL A 448 -0.48 -5.97 7.13
C VAL A 448 0.71 -6.78 7.60
N GLY A 449 0.79 -7.09 8.89
CA GLY A 449 1.96 -7.74 9.47
C GLY A 449 2.16 -9.17 8.98
N LEU A 450 1.09 -9.96 8.82
CA LEU A 450 1.17 -11.31 8.23
C LEU A 450 1.70 -11.26 6.79
N MET A 451 1.21 -10.32 5.99
CA MET A 451 1.67 -10.14 4.62
C MET A 451 3.14 -9.70 4.57
N ALA A 452 3.54 -8.75 5.43
CA ALA A 452 4.91 -8.25 5.50
C ALA A 452 5.93 -9.34 5.88
N TRP A 453 5.62 -10.18 6.88
CA TRP A 453 6.47 -11.32 7.24
C TRP A 453 6.72 -12.24 6.05
N LEU A 454 5.66 -12.65 5.36
CA LEU A 454 5.76 -13.58 4.24
C LEU A 454 6.48 -12.93 3.05
N ASN A 455 6.15 -11.69 2.74
CA ASN A 455 6.69 -11.06 1.56
C ASN A 455 8.17 -10.70 1.73
N ILE A 456 8.57 -10.05 2.83
CA ILE A 456 9.95 -9.61 3.05
C ILE A 456 10.90 -10.79 3.05
N ILE A 457 10.56 -11.88 3.76
CA ILE A 457 11.36 -13.12 3.75
C ILE A 457 11.46 -13.67 2.32
N GLY A 458 10.33 -13.71 1.59
CA GLY A 458 10.29 -14.14 0.20
C GLY A 458 11.24 -13.37 -0.71
N ILE A 459 11.18 -12.03 -0.70
CA ILE A 459 12.00 -11.20 -1.58
C ILE A 459 13.48 -11.16 -1.15
N LEU A 460 13.80 -11.36 0.13
CA LEU A 460 15.19 -11.54 0.57
C LEU A 460 15.84 -12.77 -0.07
N ILE A 461 15.06 -13.84 -0.25
CA ILE A 461 15.53 -15.06 -0.92
C ILE A 461 15.51 -14.90 -2.45
N LEU A 462 14.48 -14.26 -3.01
CA LEU A 462 14.21 -14.23 -4.45
C LEU A 462 14.70 -12.97 -5.20
N GLN A 463 15.47 -12.10 -4.57
CA GLN A 463 15.91 -10.81 -5.15
C GLN A 463 16.74 -10.86 -6.45
N GLN A 464 17.40 -11.97 -6.79
CA GLN A 464 18.39 -12.01 -7.88
C GLN A 464 17.83 -11.63 -9.27
N PRO A 465 16.65 -12.12 -9.71
CA PRO A 465 16.03 -11.68 -10.97
C PRO A 465 15.79 -10.17 -11.03
N ALA A 466 15.39 -9.54 -9.92
CA ALA A 466 15.18 -8.09 -9.88
C ALA A 466 16.48 -7.31 -10.10
N TYR A 467 17.60 -7.76 -9.51
CA TYR A 467 18.90 -7.11 -9.76
C TYR A 467 19.46 -7.38 -11.15
N LYS A 468 19.25 -8.58 -11.71
CA LYS A 468 19.59 -8.87 -13.10
C LYS A 468 18.85 -7.91 -14.03
N ALA A 469 17.53 -7.75 -13.84
CA ALA A 469 16.73 -6.79 -14.58
C ALA A 469 17.21 -5.33 -14.35
N LEU A 470 17.57 -4.94 -13.13
CA LEU A 470 18.11 -3.58 -12.87
C LEU A 470 19.42 -3.32 -13.64
N ARG A 471 20.35 -4.28 -13.62
CA ARG A 471 21.64 -4.16 -14.32
C ARG A 471 21.44 -4.12 -15.84
N ASP A 472 20.53 -4.94 -16.34
CA ASP A 472 20.16 -4.97 -17.75
C ASP A 472 19.56 -3.64 -18.22
N TYR A 473 18.59 -3.12 -17.47
CA TYR A 473 17.98 -1.82 -17.69
C TYR A 473 19.02 -0.70 -17.77
N GLU A 474 19.96 -0.68 -16.81
CA GLU A 474 21.02 0.32 -16.74
C GLU A 474 22.01 0.20 -17.88
N ARG A 475 22.33 -1.03 -18.32
CA ARG A 475 23.21 -1.26 -19.47
C ARG A 475 22.57 -0.69 -20.73
N GLN A 476 21.33 -1.08 -21.04
CA GLN A 476 20.62 -0.61 -22.22
C GLN A 476 20.43 0.92 -22.24
N LYS A 477 20.12 1.54 -21.09
CA LYS A 477 20.03 3.02 -21.01
C LYS A 477 21.37 3.70 -21.26
N LYS A 478 22.48 3.13 -20.77
CA LYS A 478 23.83 3.68 -21.03
C LYS A 478 24.22 3.58 -22.50
N GLU A 479 23.70 2.58 -23.20
CA GLU A 479 23.85 2.39 -24.65
C GLU A 479 22.92 3.31 -25.47
N GLY A 480 22.07 4.13 -24.82
CA GLY A 480 21.13 5.02 -25.48
C GLY A 480 19.85 4.34 -26.00
N LEU A 481 19.62 3.08 -25.64
CA LEU A 481 18.47 2.29 -26.05
C LEU A 481 17.25 2.54 -25.16
N ASP A 482 16.04 2.30 -25.69
CA ASP A 482 14.87 2.10 -24.84
C ASP A 482 14.88 0.66 -24.30
N PRO A 483 14.97 0.44 -22.98
CA PRO A 483 15.21 -0.90 -22.46
C PRO A 483 14.08 -1.89 -22.77
N ILE A 484 14.47 -3.08 -23.23
CA ILE A 484 13.58 -4.20 -23.53
C ILE A 484 14.04 -5.42 -22.74
N PHE A 485 13.12 -6.08 -22.05
CA PHE A 485 13.45 -7.23 -21.22
C PHE A 485 13.45 -8.54 -22.01
N ASP A 486 14.54 -9.29 -21.89
CA ASP A 486 14.68 -10.66 -22.37
C ASP A 486 15.07 -11.57 -21.19
N PRO A 487 14.17 -12.44 -20.70
CA PRO A 487 14.47 -13.33 -19.57
C PRO A 487 15.51 -14.40 -19.94
N THR A 488 15.55 -14.85 -21.19
CA THR A 488 16.44 -15.91 -21.66
C THR A 488 17.87 -15.40 -21.72
N ALA A 489 18.09 -14.21 -22.28
CA ALA A 489 19.39 -13.56 -22.30
C ALA A 489 19.95 -13.29 -20.88
N LEU A 490 19.05 -13.10 -19.89
CA LEU A 490 19.42 -12.87 -18.49
C LEU A 490 19.51 -14.16 -17.65
N GLY A 491 19.20 -15.32 -18.23
CA GLY A 491 19.11 -16.59 -17.51
C GLY A 491 18.14 -16.51 -16.33
N ILE A 492 16.98 -15.89 -16.52
CA ILE A 492 15.88 -15.80 -15.56
C ILE A 492 14.85 -16.85 -15.95
N VAL A 493 14.77 -17.92 -15.15
CA VAL A 493 13.85 -19.04 -15.40
C VAL A 493 12.48 -18.74 -14.79
N GLY A 494 11.41 -19.19 -15.45
CA GLY A 494 10.03 -19.11 -14.95
C GLY A 494 9.30 -17.80 -15.33
N ALA A 495 9.94 -16.93 -16.10
CA ALA A 495 9.37 -15.68 -16.63
C ALA A 495 8.61 -15.92 -17.96
N THR A 496 7.75 -16.94 -18.00
CA THR A 496 7.15 -17.49 -19.24
C THR A 496 6.31 -16.50 -20.04
N PHE A 497 5.74 -15.48 -19.38
CA PHE A 497 5.03 -14.39 -20.05
C PHE A 497 5.93 -13.64 -21.04
N TRP A 498 7.21 -13.48 -20.72
CA TRP A 498 8.15 -12.70 -21.51
C TRP A 498 8.82 -13.52 -22.63
N GLU A 499 8.85 -14.84 -22.50
CA GLU A 499 9.38 -15.76 -23.53
C GLU A 499 8.48 -15.81 -24.77
N THR A 500 7.17 -15.69 -24.55
CA THR A 500 6.13 -15.86 -25.58
C THR A 500 5.62 -14.54 -26.14
N ARG A 501 6.15 -13.39 -25.71
CA ARG A 501 5.66 -12.06 -26.09
C ARG A 501 6.76 -11.22 -26.71
N ASP A 502 6.41 -10.48 -27.77
CA ASP A 502 7.23 -9.39 -28.27
C ASP A 502 6.96 -8.10 -27.46
N PRO A 503 7.96 -7.56 -26.75
CA PRO A 503 7.80 -6.33 -25.96
C PRO A 503 7.57 -5.08 -26.81
N LEU A 504 7.95 -5.07 -28.09
CA LEU A 504 7.82 -3.91 -28.99
C LEU A 504 6.45 -3.82 -29.63
N THR A 505 5.91 -4.96 -30.08
CA THR A 505 4.63 -5.01 -30.77
C THR A 505 3.45 -5.39 -29.86
N GLY A 506 3.74 -5.89 -28.66
CA GLY A 506 2.74 -6.41 -27.72
C GLY A 506 2.07 -7.71 -28.19
N LYS A 507 2.49 -8.27 -29.33
CA LYS A 507 1.94 -9.51 -29.89
C LYS A 507 2.62 -10.74 -29.28
N GLU A 508 1.92 -11.86 -29.31
CA GLU A 508 2.53 -13.15 -29.00
C GLU A 508 3.54 -13.51 -30.09
N ARG A 509 4.74 -13.95 -29.69
CA ARG A 509 5.72 -14.53 -30.59
C ARG A 509 5.14 -15.83 -31.11
N VAL A 510 5.03 -15.95 -32.42
CA VAL A 510 4.65 -17.21 -33.07
C VAL A 510 5.71 -18.25 -32.68
N PRO A 511 5.32 -19.43 -32.12
CA PRO A 511 6.28 -20.45 -31.75
C PRO A 511 7.13 -20.87 -32.96
N GLU A 512 8.45 -20.96 -32.80
CA GLU A 512 9.36 -21.39 -33.87
C GLU A 512 9.00 -22.77 -34.45
N THR A 513 8.25 -23.61 -33.71
CA THR A 513 7.75 -24.90 -34.16
C THR A 513 6.64 -24.85 -35.22
N SER A 514 6.18 -23.66 -35.62
CA SER A 514 5.18 -23.48 -36.69
C SER A 514 5.77 -23.04 -38.03
N ARG A 515 7.10 -22.93 -38.13
CA ARG A 515 7.82 -22.79 -39.40
C ARG A 515 8.38 -24.15 -39.81
N SER A 516 7.50 -25.06 -40.21
CA SER A 516 7.86 -26.28 -40.95
C SER A 516 7.25 -26.23 -42.34
#